data_AF-A0A7S2N3Z8-F1
#
_entry.id   AF-A0A7S2N3Z8-F1
#
_cell.length_a   1.000
_cell.length_b   1.000
_cell.length_c   1.000
_cell.angle_alpha   90.00
_cell.angle_beta   90.00
_cell.angle_gamma   90.00
#
_symmetry.space_group_name_H-M   'P 1'
#
loop_
_entity.id
_entity.type
_entity.pdbx_description
1 polymer ?
#
loop_
_entity_poly.entity_id
_entity_poly.type
_entity_poly.pdbx_seq_one_letter_code
_entity_poly.pdbx_strand_id
1 'polypeptide(L)'
;SLQPCDEICGGGFLGASFDLGVGGVALSMPGDGGRVQPFRNAEAAFQALRFWRLAPEFAELTGPEALEVRRQLADREDATFMGFGGMWQAMFAVLQAKFAPQSAMASALLDTEDAFLLHHCDYAVADSKTWANNGDGEGLNWLGIQLMLIRDDLAGSSGEGGWTAFLAGLIDNATGQPKNEQSAQEWQDAVRAATG
;
A
#
# COMPACT_ATOMS: atom_id res chain seq x y z
N SER A 1 4.68 1.53 -14.04
CA SER A 1 4.82 0.48 -15.06
C SER A 1 4.56 -0.85 -14.38
N LEU A 2 3.89 -1.79 -15.06
CA LEU A 2 3.82 -3.18 -14.60
C LEU A 2 5.23 -3.79 -14.68
N GLN A 3 5.55 -4.68 -13.74
CA GLN A 3 6.76 -5.49 -13.77
C GLN A 3 6.52 -6.75 -14.61
N PRO A 4 7.56 -7.40 -15.19
CA PRO A 4 7.40 -8.64 -15.94
C PRO A 4 6.68 -9.75 -15.15
N CYS A 5 6.88 -9.81 -13.83
CA CYS A 5 6.16 -10.75 -12.98
C CYS A 5 4.65 -10.49 -12.94
N ASP A 6 4.23 -9.22 -12.97
CA ASP A 6 2.82 -8.82 -12.95
C ASP A 6 2.08 -9.28 -14.21
N GLU A 7 2.75 -9.29 -15.37
CA GLU A 7 2.18 -9.78 -16.62
C GLU A 7 1.98 -11.30 -16.61
N ILE A 8 2.90 -12.02 -15.96
CA ILE A 8 2.86 -13.48 -15.87
C ILE A 8 1.81 -13.94 -14.85
N CYS A 9 1.73 -13.29 -13.68
CA CYS A 9 0.82 -13.68 -12.60
C CYS A 9 -0.53 -12.96 -12.62
N GLY A 10 -0.70 -11.93 -13.46
CA GLY A 10 -1.89 -11.07 -13.44
C GLY A 10 -1.98 -10.20 -12.18
N GLY A 11 -0.92 -10.12 -11.38
CA GLY A 11 -0.89 -9.50 -10.06
C GLY A 11 -0.82 -7.96 -10.06
N GLY A 12 -0.80 -7.32 -11.24
CA GLY A 12 -0.66 -5.87 -11.35
C GLY A 12 -1.69 -5.06 -10.56
N PHE A 13 -2.90 -5.62 -10.34
CA PHE A 13 -3.94 -4.98 -9.55
C PHE A 13 -3.57 -4.79 -8.07
N LEU A 14 -2.58 -5.52 -7.55
CA LEU A 14 -2.08 -5.38 -6.18
C LEU A 14 -1.27 -4.07 -6.02
N GLY A 15 -0.61 -3.60 -7.07
CA GLY A 15 0.22 -2.39 -7.05
C GLY A 15 -0.56 -1.10 -6.80
N ALA A 16 0.04 -0.15 -6.09
CA ALA A 16 -0.59 1.15 -5.78
C ALA A 16 -0.89 1.98 -7.05
N SER A 17 -0.08 1.83 -8.10
CA SER A 17 -0.21 2.55 -9.36
C SER A 17 -1.18 1.91 -10.37
N PHE A 18 -1.86 0.82 -10.03
CA PHE A 18 -2.83 0.18 -10.93
C PHE A 18 -3.95 1.14 -11.31
N ASP A 19 -4.19 1.30 -12.61
CA ASP A 19 -5.19 2.23 -13.13
C ASP A 19 -6.60 1.65 -12.98
N LEU A 20 -7.40 2.27 -12.12
CA LEU A 20 -8.82 1.93 -11.90
C LEU A 20 -9.75 2.90 -12.65
N GLY A 21 -9.19 3.87 -13.37
CA GLY A 21 -9.93 5.01 -13.88
C GLY A 21 -10.30 6.00 -12.77
N VAL A 22 -10.69 7.20 -13.19
CA VAL A 22 -11.08 8.29 -12.28
C VAL A 22 -12.20 7.86 -11.36
N GLY A 23 -12.01 8.05 -10.05
CA GLY A 23 -12.98 7.63 -9.04
C GLY A 23 -12.87 6.15 -8.67
N GLY A 24 -11.89 5.43 -9.20
CA GLY A 24 -11.57 4.06 -8.80
C GLY A 24 -11.07 3.94 -7.35
N VAL A 25 -10.54 5.03 -6.79
CA VAL A 25 -10.26 5.17 -5.35
C VAL A 25 -10.98 6.41 -4.82
N ALA A 26 -11.81 6.24 -3.80
CA ALA A 26 -12.56 7.33 -3.19
C ALA A 26 -12.12 7.51 -1.73
N LEU A 27 -11.32 8.54 -1.45
CA LEU A 27 -10.75 8.75 -0.13
C LEU A 27 -11.54 9.82 0.64
N SER A 28 -12.04 9.46 1.82
CA SER A 28 -12.67 10.40 2.74
C SER A 28 -11.65 10.89 3.77
N MET A 29 -11.60 12.21 3.97
CA MET A 29 -10.74 12.79 5.00
C MET A 29 -11.48 13.04 6.31
N PRO A 30 -11.00 12.49 7.44
CA PRO A 30 -11.60 12.75 8.75
C PRO A 30 -11.63 14.23 9.14
N GLY A 31 -10.60 15.00 8.75
CA GLY A 31 -10.44 16.42 9.10
C GLY A 31 -11.13 17.42 8.15
N ASP A 32 -11.63 17.00 7.00
CA ASP A 32 -12.21 17.88 5.96
C ASP A 32 -13.75 17.76 5.89
N GLY A 33 -14.40 17.54 7.04
CA GLY A 33 -15.85 17.41 7.13
C GLY A 33 -16.42 16.20 6.39
N GLY A 34 -15.62 15.14 6.17
CA GLY A 34 -16.05 13.95 5.43
C GLY A 34 -16.12 14.14 3.91
N ARG A 35 -15.47 15.18 3.36
CA ARG A 35 -15.36 15.34 1.92
C ARG A 35 -14.62 14.14 1.32
N VAL A 36 -15.24 13.53 0.32
CA VAL A 36 -14.67 12.44 -0.47
C VAL A 36 -13.98 13.01 -1.68
N GLN A 37 -12.72 12.67 -1.88
CA GLN A 37 -11.95 13.00 -3.07
C GLN A 37 -11.72 11.73 -3.91
N PRO A 38 -12.18 11.70 -5.17
CA PRO A 38 -11.89 10.61 -6.09
C PRO A 38 -10.46 10.73 -6.66
N PHE A 39 -9.86 9.58 -6.92
CA PHE A 39 -8.55 9.41 -7.56
C PHE A 39 -8.57 8.24 -8.55
N ARG A 40 -7.69 8.31 -9.54
CA ARG A 40 -7.48 7.26 -10.57
C ARG A 40 -6.87 5.97 -10.02
N ASN A 41 -5.96 6.10 -9.04
CA ASN A 41 -5.21 5.00 -8.44
C ASN A 41 -4.79 5.35 -7.00
N ALA A 42 -4.29 4.35 -6.28
CA ALA A 42 -3.88 4.51 -4.89
C ALA A 42 -2.60 5.36 -4.74
N GLU A 43 -1.65 5.29 -5.67
CA GLU A 43 -0.44 6.11 -5.63
C GLU A 43 -0.78 7.61 -5.67
N ALA A 44 -1.68 8.02 -6.59
CA ALA A 44 -2.16 9.38 -6.69
C ALA A 44 -2.85 9.85 -5.39
N ALA A 45 -3.72 9.01 -4.81
CA ALA A 45 -4.37 9.31 -3.53
C ALA A 45 -3.36 9.45 -2.39
N PHE A 46 -2.37 8.56 -2.32
CA PHE A 46 -1.34 8.59 -1.28
C PHE A 46 -0.44 9.82 -1.38
N GLN A 47 -0.01 10.19 -2.58
CA GLN A 47 0.79 11.41 -2.75
C GLN A 47 -0.03 12.67 -2.46
N ALA A 48 -1.32 12.69 -2.82
CA ALA A 48 -2.22 13.79 -2.50
C ALA A 48 -2.36 14.05 -0.98
N LEU A 49 -2.24 13.02 -0.14
CA LEU A 49 -2.30 13.18 1.32
C LEU A 49 -1.18 14.06 1.88
N ARG A 50 -0.03 14.14 1.20
CA ARG A 50 1.08 15.06 1.56
C ARG A 50 0.77 16.50 1.18
N PHE A 51 -0.19 16.72 0.28
CA PHE A 51 -0.49 18.02 -0.34
C PHE A 51 -1.99 18.21 -0.48
N TRP A 52 -2.80 17.91 0.54
CA TRP A 52 -4.25 17.75 0.38
C TRP A 52 -5.00 18.94 -0.25
N ARG A 53 -4.49 20.16 -0.06
CA ARG A 53 -5.02 21.36 -0.73
C ARG A 53 -4.96 21.29 -2.26
N LEU A 54 -4.06 20.47 -2.80
CA LEU A 54 -3.85 20.17 -4.20
C LEU A 54 -4.42 18.80 -4.59
N ALA A 55 -5.15 18.11 -3.71
CA ALA A 55 -5.68 16.77 -3.99
C ALA A 55 -6.46 16.67 -5.33
N PRO A 56 -7.24 17.67 -5.78
CA PRO A 56 -7.84 17.66 -7.11
C PRO A 56 -6.82 17.60 -8.27
N GLU A 57 -5.62 18.15 -8.11
CA GLU A 57 -4.55 18.11 -9.12
C GLU A 57 -3.94 16.71 -9.25
N PHE A 58 -4.05 15.88 -8.21
CA PHE A 58 -3.60 14.49 -8.21
C PHE A 58 -4.67 13.52 -8.72
N ALA A 59 -5.95 13.91 -8.71
CA ALA A 59 -7.09 13.01 -8.97
C ALA A 59 -6.96 12.19 -10.26
N GLU A 60 -6.45 12.81 -11.31
CA GLU A 60 -6.31 12.24 -12.65
C GLU A 60 -4.93 11.63 -12.92
N LEU A 61 -3.95 11.81 -12.02
CA LEU A 61 -2.58 11.40 -12.33
C LEU A 61 -2.43 9.89 -12.32
N THR A 62 -1.64 9.36 -13.25
CA THR A 62 -1.08 8.02 -13.12
C THR A 62 -0.10 7.98 -11.94
N GLY A 63 0.21 6.78 -11.43
CA GLY A 63 1.18 6.65 -10.34
C GLY A 63 2.55 7.30 -10.62
N PRO A 64 3.18 7.10 -11.79
CA PRO A 64 4.42 7.78 -12.14
C PRO A 64 4.31 9.31 -12.19
N GLU A 65 3.20 9.85 -12.70
CA GLU A 65 2.96 11.29 -12.73
C GLU A 65 2.77 11.86 -11.32
N ALA A 66 2.05 11.16 -10.45
CA ALA A 66 1.86 11.57 -9.05
C ALA A 66 3.19 11.62 -8.29
N LEU A 67 4.07 10.63 -8.50
CA LEU A 67 5.43 10.63 -7.94
C LEU A 67 6.27 11.77 -8.49
N GLU A 68 6.12 12.10 -9.76
CA GLU A 68 6.84 13.23 -10.37
C GLU A 68 6.37 14.57 -9.80
N VAL A 69 5.06 14.77 -9.66
CA VAL A 69 4.50 15.96 -9.00
C VAL A 69 4.96 16.04 -7.53
N ARG A 70 5.00 14.92 -6.80
CA ARG A 70 5.59 14.88 -5.44
C ARG A 70 7.03 15.42 -5.44
N ARG A 71 7.88 14.97 -6.37
CA ARG A 71 9.27 15.44 -6.47
C ARG A 71 9.35 16.94 -6.73
N GLN A 72 8.48 17.47 -7.58
CA GLN A 72 8.42 18.91 -7.88
C GLN A 72 7.94 19.75 -6.68
N LEU A 73 7.14 19.15 -5.79
CA LEU A 73 6.62 19.76 -4.57
C LEU A 73 7.43 19.41 -3.31
N ALA A 74 8.64 18.86 -3.46
CA ALA A 74 9.51 18.54 -2.35
C ALA A 74 9.66 19.71 -1.36
N ASP A 75 9.87 19.39 -0.08
CA ASP A 75 9.96 20.34 1.04
C ASP A 75 8.65 21.07 1.40
N ARG A 76 7.54 20.79 0.71
CA ARG A 76 6.20 21.35 1.01
C ARG A 76 5.23 20.32 1.57
N GLU A 77 5.73 19.13 1.89
CA GLU A 77 4.96 17.96 2.31
C GLU A 77 4.40 18.14 3.73
N ASP A 78 3.15 17.76 3.92
CA ASP A 78 2.60 17.51 5.25
C ASP A 78 3.05 16.13 5.75
N ALA A 79 4.00 16.13 6.68
CA ALA A 79 4.54 14.91 7.30
C ALA A 79 3.50 14.12 8.12
N THR A 80 2.38 14.75 8.51
CA THR A 80 1.29 14.08 9.25
C THR A 80 0.28 13.39 8.34
N PHE A 81 0.40 13.59 7.01
CA PHE A 81 -0.57 13.11 6.02
C PHE A 81 -1.99 13.53 6.38
N MET A 82 -2.19 14.82 6.67
CA MET A 82 -3.47 15.37 7.12
C MET A 82 -4.06 14.67 8.36
N GLY A 83 -3.19 14.27 9.28
CA GLY A 83 -3.60 13.66 10.56
C GLY A 83 -3.80 12.14 10.54
N PHE A 84 -3.48 11.44 9.44
CA PHE A 84 -3.42 9.97 9.46
C PHE A 84 -2.29 9.43 10.34
N GLY A 85 -1.29 10.25 10.67
CA GLY A 85 -0.22 9.93 11.61
C GLY A 85 1.12 9.72 10.92
N GLY A 86 1.15 8.93 9.85
CA GLY A 86 2.36 8.67 9.08
C GLY A 86 2.12 7.88 7.79
N MET A 87 3.21 7.57 7.08
CA MET A 87 3.18 6.86 5.80
C MET A 87 2.42 5.53 5.86
N TRP A 88 2.63 4.76 6.93
CA TRP A 88 1.98 3.47 7.14
C TRP A 88 0.45 3.61 7.17
N GLN A 89 -0.08 4.43 8.08
CA GLN A 89 -1.52 4.58 8.25
C GLN A 89 -2.17 5.29 7.06
N ALA A 90 -1.48 6.24 6.45
CA ALA A 90 -1.94 6.95 5.27
C ALA A 90 -2.11 6.00 4.08
N MET A 91 -1.11 5.16 3.79
CA MET A 91 -1.24 4.16 2.72
C MET A 91 -2.29 3.10 3.06
N PHE A 92 -2.36 2.67 4.33
CA PHE A 92 -3.36 1.68 4.75
C PHE A 92 -4.78 2.18 4.49
N ALA A 93 -5.08 3.44 4.85
CA ALA A 93 -6.38 4.06 4.58
C ALA A 93 -6.69 4.16 3.07
N VAL A 94 -5.69 4.48 2.25
CA VAL A 94 -5.83 4.51 0.78
C VAL A 94 -6.10 3.12 0.21
N LEU A 95 -5.41 2.10 0.69
CA LEU A 95 -5.62 0.72 0.25
C LEU A 95 -6.98 0.19 0.71
N GLN A 96 -7.44 0.52 1.92
CA GLN A 96 -8.81 0.21 2.35
C GLN A 96 -9.85 0.85 1.43
N ALA A 97 -9.61 2.07 0.95
CA ALA A 97 -10.48 2.71 -0.04
C ALA A 97 -10.43 1.99 -1.42
N LYS A 98 -9.24 1.59 -1.87
CA LYS A 98 -9.05 0.83 -3.12
C LYS A 98 -9.71 -0.54 -3.10
N PHE A 99 -9.59 -1.25 -1.99
CA PHE A 99 -10.09 -2.61 -1.75
C PHE A 99 -11.37 -2.59 -0.90
N ALA A 100 -12.20 -1.56 -1.05
CA ALA A 100 -13.42 -1.41 -0.27
C ALA A 100 -14.32 -2.67 -0.38
N PRO A 101 -14.99 -3.09 0.69
CA PRO A 101 -15.84 -4.30 0.68
C PRO A 101 -16.83 -4.31 -0.49
N GLN A 102 -17.06 -5.49 -1.07
CA GLN A 102 -17.96 -5.71 -2.23
C GLN A 102 -17.49 -5.08 -3.55
N SER A 103 -16.32 -4.45 -3.60
CA SER A 103 -15.71 -4.01 -4.86
C SER A 103 -15.08 -5.18 -5.63
N ALA A 104 -14.91 -5.02 -6.95
CA ALA A 104 -14.19 -5.99 -7.76
C ALA A 104 -12.72 -6.18 -7.29
N MET A 105 -12.10 -5.13 -6.75
CA MET A 105 -10.74 -5.21 -6.20
C MET A 105 -10.70 -6.03 -4.92
N ALA A 106 -11.69 -5.88 -4.04
CA ALA A 106 -11.81 -6.71 -2.84
C ALA A 106 -11.95 -8.20 -3.20
N SER A 107 -12.80 -8.53 -4.19
CA SER A 107 -12.90 -9.91 -4.69
C SER A 107 -11.57 -10.42 -5.23
N ALA A 108 -10.89 -9.63 -6.08
CA ALA A 108 -9.59 -10.01 -6.63
C ALA A 108 -8.52 -10.21 -5.55
N LEU A 109 -8.55 -9.43 -4.47
CA LEU A 109 -7.63 -9.60 -3.34
C LEU A 109 -7.96 -10.88 -2.55
N LEU A 110 -9.24 -11.20 -2.34
CA LEU A 110 -9.66 -12.46 -1.71
C LEU A 110 -9.27 -13.69 -2.53
N ASP A 111 -9.29 -13.59 -3.86
CA ASP A 111 -8.87 -14.66 -4.78
C ASP A 111 -7.36 -14.97 -4.69
N THR A 112 -6.58 -14.16 -3.97
CA THR A 112 -5.18 -14.48 -3.63
C THR A 112 -5.04 -15.48 -2.47
N GLU A 113 -6.17 -15.88 -1.86
CA GLU A 113 -6.24 -16.89 -0.79
C GLU A 113 -5.24 -16.63 0.35
N ASP A 114 -4.42 -17.60 0.71
CA ASP A 114 -3.41 -17.48 1.77
C ASP A 114 -2.03 -17.07 1.23
N ALA A 115 -1.91 -16.69 -0.04
CA ALA A 115 -0.62 -16.39 -0.66
C ALA A 115 0.13 -15.27 0.09
N PHE A 116 1.45 -15.41 0.21
CA PHE A 116 2.34 -14.32 0.62
C PHE A 116 2.37 -13.26 -0.48
N LEU A 117 1.92 -12.04 -0.18
CA LEU A 117 1.91 -10.96 -1.16
C LEU A 117 3.23 -10.20 -1.09
N LEU A 118 4.04 -10.33 -2.15
CA LEU A 118 5.34 -9.68 -2.28
C LEU A 118 5.25 -8.55 -3.31
N HIS A 119 5.45 -7.31 -2.87
CA HIS A 119 5.60 -6.20 -3.80
C HIS A 119 7.03 -6.18 -4.35
N HIS A 120 7.19 -6.62 -5.59
CA HIS A 120 8.47 -6.63 -6.28
C HIS A 120 8.76 -5.27 -6.93
N CYS A 121 9.92 -4.69 -6.63
CA CYS A 121 10.42 -3.49 -7.31
C CYS A 121 11.95 -3.53 -7.32
N ASP A 122 12.52 -3.66 -8.51
CA ASP A 122 13.95 -3.82 -8.77
C ASP A 122 14.67 -2.51 -9.15
N TYR A 123 13.91 -1.42 -9.36
CA TYR A 123 14.46 -0.10 -9.63
C TYR A 123 14.45 0.78 -8.38
N ALA A 124 15.50 1.60 -8.25
CA ALA A 124 15.66 2.54 -7.14
C ALA A 124 14.73 3.76 -7.30
N VAL A 125 13.51 3.65 -6.79
CA VAL A 125 12.65 4.80 -6.50
C VAL A 125 12.71 5.15 -5.02
N ALA A 126 12.38 6.41 -4.69
CA ALA A 126 12.27 6.83 -3.30
C ALA A 126 11.34 5.88 -2.54
N ASP A 127 11.78 5.46 -1.35
CA ASP A 127 11.03 4.58 -0.45
C ASP A 127 10.82 3.14 -0.96
N SER A 128 11.48 2.70 -2.04
CA SER A 128 11.37 1.32 -2.57
C SER A 128 11.75 0.25 -1.54
N LYS A 129 12.79 0.52 -0.74
CA LYS A 129 13.22 -0.36 0.37
C LYS A 129 12.17 -0.51 1.46
N THR A 130 11.23 0.43 1.57
CA THR A 130 10.15 0.37 2.56
C THR A 130 8.95 -0.37 1.99
N TRP A 131 8.50 0.00 0.78
CA TRP A 131 7.24 -0.52 0.23
C TRP A 131 7.38 -1.86 -0.48
N ALA A 132 8.55 -2.15 -1.04
CA ALA A 132 8.82 -3.33 -1.86
C ALA A 132 9.87 -4.23 -1.22
N ASN A 133 10.23 -5.30 -1.93
CA ASN A 133 11.32 -6.21 -1.57
C ASN A 133 12.70 -5.71 -2.07
N ASN A 134 12.78 -4.55 -2.72
CA ASN A 134 13.99 -3.97 -3.30
C ASN A 134 14.66 -4.80 -4.42
N GLY A 135 13.98 -5.85 -4.92
CA GLY A 135 14.48 -6.75 -5.96
C GLY A 135 15.45 -7.83 -5.45
N ASP A 136 16.13 -7.58 -4.32
CA ASP A 136 17.11 -8.46 -3.69
C ASP A 136 16.59 -9.13 -2.40
N GLY A 137 15.37 -8.81 -2.00
CA GLY A 137 14.77 -9.34 -0.79
C GLY A 137 15.21 -8.62 0.48
N GLU A 138 15.88 -7.46 0.39
CA GLU A 138 16.30 -6.63 1.53
C GLU A 138 15.36 -5.43 1.79
N GLY A 139 14.23 -5.38 1.07
CA GLY A 139 13.15 -4.43 1.34
C GLY A 139 12.16 -4.94 2.40
N LEU A 140 11.40 -4.03 3.01
CA LEU A 140 10.46 -4.33 4.10
C LEU A 140 9.10 -4.87 3.63
N ASN A 141 8.79 -4.77 2.32
CA ASN A 141 7.53 -5.23 1.73
C ASN A 141 6.26 -4.68 2.44
N TRP A 142 6.26 -3.41 2.85
CA TRP A 142 5.12 -2.81 3.55
C TRP A 142 3.82 -2.87 2.75
N LEU A 143 3.88 -2.71 1.43
CA LEU A 143 2.68 -2.82 0.60
C LEU A 143 2.07 -4.22 0.70
N GLY A 144 2.92 -5.25 0.59
CA GLY A 144 2.51 -6.65 0.75
C GLY A 144 1.86 -6.93 2.11
N ILE A 145 2.48 -6.45 3.19
CA ILE A 145 1.92 -6.59 4.55
C ILE A 145 0.52 -6.00 4.63
N GLN A 146 0.34 -4.75 4.18
CA GLN A 146 -0.95 -4.08 4.27
C GLN A 146 -2.04 -4.79 3.45
N LEU A 147 -1.70 -5.31 2.27
CA LEU A 147 -2.62 -6.09 1.45
C LEU A 147 -3.05 -7.39 2.15
N MET A 148 -2.14 -8.09 2.82
CA MET A 148 -2.47 -9.30 3.58
C MET A 148 -3.36 -8.99 4.80
N LEU A 149 -3.11 -7.87 5.49
CA LEU A 149 -3.97 -7.41 6.59
C LEU A 149 -5.39 -7.05 6.09
N ILE A 150 -5.50 -6.33 4.96
CA ILE A 150 -6.79 -5.97 4.36
C ILE A 150 -7.54 -7.22 3.89
N ARG A 151 -6.83 -8.18 3.29
CA ARG A 151 -7.42 -9.46 2.86
C ARG A 151 -8.06 -10.21 4.03
N ASP A 152 -7.36 -10.32 5.15
CA ASP A 152 -7.87 -10.98 6.35
C ASP A 152 -9.10 -10.26 6.93
N ASP A 153 -9.08 -8.92 6.95
CA ASP A 153 -10.22 -8.10 7.37
C ASP A 153 -11.45 -8.35 6.46
N LEU A 154 -11.25 -8.33 5.14
CA LEU A 154 -12.30 -8.63 4.15
C LEU A 154 -12.87 -10.05 4.29
N ALA A 155 -12.01 -11.03 4.61
CA ALA A 155 -12.42 -12.41 4.80
C ALA A 155 -13.12 -12.66 6.15
N GLY A 156 -13.07 -11.70 7.08
CA GLY A 156 -13.49 -11.90 8.47
C GLY A 156 -12.56 -12.86 9.24
N SER A 157 -11.33 -13.05 8.76
CA SER A 157 -10.35 -14.04 9.21
C SER A 157 -9.22 -13.43 10.04
N SER A 158 -9.42 -12.26 10.66
CA SER A 158 -8.41 -11.61 11.53
C SER A 158 -8.07 -12.41 12.82
N GLY A 159 -8.59 -13.62 12.97
CA GLY A 159 -8.39 -14.52 14.10
C GLY A 159 -7.19 -15.47 13.96
N GLU A 160 -7.20 -16.56 14.72
CA GLU A 160 -6.10 -17.54 14.76
C GLU A 160 -5.89 -18.21 13.40
N GLY A 161 -4.65 -18.18 12.90
CA GLY A 161 -4.23 -18.82 11.65
C GLY A 161 -4.16 -17.91 10.42
N GLY A 162 -4.64 -16.66 10.50
CA GLY A 162 -4.53 -15.67 9.43
C GLY A 162 -3.20 -14.90 9.43
N TRP A 163 -2.96 -14.14 8.35
CA TRP A 163 -1.80 -13.25 8.23
C TRP A 163 -1.78 -12.18 9.31
N THR A 164 -2.92 -11.71 9.77
CA THR A 164 -3.07 -10.74 10.86
C THR A 164 -2.49 -11.29 12.15
N ALA A 165 -2.78 -12.55 12.49
CA ALA A 165 -2.24 -13.20 13.68
C ALA A 165 -0.73 -13.44 13.55
N PHE A 166 -0.28 -13.91 12.39
CA PHE A 166 1.16 -14.09 12.10
C PHE A 166 1.93 -12.77 12.21
N LEU A 167 1.48 -11.74 11.50
CA LEU A 167 2.08 -10.41 11.48
C LEU A 167 2.02 -9.73 12.83
N ALA A 168 0.93 -9.90 13.60
CA ALA A 168 0.85 -9.39 14.97
C ALA A 168 1.90 -10.04 15.90
N GLY A 169 2.48 -11.20 15.55
CA GLY A 169 3.62 -11.77 16.25
C GLY A 169 4.93 -11.02 16.00
N LEU A 170 5.08 -10.41 14.82
CA LEU A 170 6.36 -9.87 14.32
C LEU A 170 6.39 -8.34 14.25
N ILE A 171 5.28 -7.74 13.86
CA ILE A 171 5.16 -6.34 13.45
C ILE A 171 4.13 -5.64 14.34
N ASP A 172 4.39 -4.37 14.65
CA ASP A 172 3.38 -3.47 15.21
C ASP A 172 2.46 -2.99 14.08
N ASN A 173 1.23 -3.53 14.05
CA ASN A 173 0.22 -3.21 13.04
C ASN A 173 -0.12 -1.71 12.98
N ALA A 174 0.17 -0.93 14.03
CA ALA A 174 -0.03 0.51 14.00
C ALA A 174 1.05 1.25 13.22
N THR A 175 2.27 0.70 13.09
CA THR A 175 3.43 1.42 12.55
C THR A 175 4.13 0.72 11.39
N GLY A 176 3.85 -0.57 11.17
CA GLY A 176 4.56 -1.41 10.21
C GLY A 176 5.98 -1.79 10.64
N GLN A 177 6.39 -1.40 11.85
CA GLN A 177 7.75 -1.65 12.36
C GLN A 177 7.83 -3.02 13.05
N PRO A 178 8.97 -3.72 12.95
CA PRO A 178 9.21 -4.91 13.75
C PRO A 178 9.16 -4.62 15.26
N LYS A 179 8.66 -5.56 16.04
CA LYS A 179 8.55 -5.41 17.50
C LYS A 179 9.90 -5.44 18.23
N ASN A 180 10.87 -6.12 17.63
CA ASN A 180 12.25 -6.26 18.13
C ASN A 180 13.15 -6.80 16.99
N GLU A 181 14.45 -6.91 17.25
CA GLU A 181 15.44 -7.39 16.26
C GLU A 181 15.17 -8.81 15.77
N GLN A 182 14.73 -9.72 16.66
CA GLN A 182 14.40 -11.09 16.29
C GLN A 182 13.21 -11.12 15.31
N SER A 183 12.16 -10.36 15.61
CA SER A 183 11.00 -10.23 14.71
C SER A 183 11.37 -9.57 13.38
N ALA A 184 12.32 -8.63 13.38
CA ALA A 184 12.83 -8.04 12.15
C ALA A 184 13.54 -9.09 11.28
N GLN A 185 14.36 -9.94 11.91
CA GLN A 185 15.07 -11.01 11.20
C GLN A 185 14.10 -12.05 10.64
N GLU A 186 13.14 -12.51 11.44
CA GLU A 186 12.12 -13.49 11.02
C GLU A 186 11.28 -12.96 9.85
N TRP A 187 10.88 -11.69 9.88
CA TRP A 187 10.17 -11.08 8.76
C TRP A 187 11.07 -10.98 7.52
N GLN A 188 12.32 -10.54 7.66
CA GLN A 188 13.23 -10.43 6.53
C GLN A 188 13.50 -11.79 5.88
N ASP A 189 13.61 -12.85 6.67
CA ASP A 189 13.81 -14.21 6.16
C ASP A 189 12.59 -14.67 5.33
N ALA A 190 11.37 -14.31 5.74
CA ALA A 190 10.17 -14.54 4.95
C ALA A 190 10.19 -13.76 3.62
N VAL A 191 10.60 -12.49 3.64
CA VAL A 191 10.73 -11.66 2.41
C VAL A 191 11.79 -12.24 1.45
N ARG A 192 12.94 -12.67 1.97
CA ARG A 192 14.00 -13.30 1.17
C ARG A 192 13.53 -14.63 0.58
N ALA A 193 12.90 -15.48 1.38
CA ALA A 193 12.35 -16.75 0.93
C ALA A 193 11.30 -16.58 -0.18
N ALA A 194 10.49 -15.53 -0.10
CA ALA A 194 9.51 -15.19 -1.14
C ALA A 194 10.13 -14.54 -2.38
N THR A 195 11.33 -13.97 -2.28
CA THR A 195 12.01 -13.28 -3.39
C THR A 195 12.67 -14.25 -4.37
N GLY A 196 13.26 -15.33 -3.88
CA GLY A 196 13.93 -16.36 -4.69
C GLY A 196 15.41 -16.53 -4.40
#